data_AF-A0A535MW43-F1
#
_entry.id   AF-A0A535MW43-F1
#
_cell.length_a   1.000
_cell.length_b   1.000
_cell.length_c   1.000
_cell.angle_alpha   90.00
_cell.angle_beta   90.00
_cell.angle_gamma   90.00
#
_symmetry.space_group_name_H-M   'P 1'
#
loop_
_entity.id
_entity.type
_entity.pdbx_description
1 polymer ?
#
loop_
_entity_poly.entity_id
_entity_poly.type
_entity_poly.pdbx_seq_one_letter_code
_entity_poly.pdbx_strand_id
1 'polypeptide(L)'
;MWLAGPWIVTPDEFGDPASRRVRCTVNGEQLQEDALANLIFDIPALIAYVSQVATLEPGDLIMTGTPGGVGQSRTPPRWLQDGDVVETSIDSIGGIRNPVRASPA
;
A
#
# COMPACT_ATOMS: atom_id res chain seq x y z
N MET A 1 10.72 -5.29 -5.82
CA MET A 1 9.88 -4.81 -6.95
C MET A 1 8.83 -3.89 -6.35
N TRP A 2 8.86 -2.60 -6.70
CA TRP A 2 7.85 -1.65 -6.24
C TRP A 2 6.67 -1.71 -7.20
N LEU A 3 5.44 -1.78 -6.67
CA LEU A 3 4.23 -1.91 -7.47
C LEU A 3 3.35 -0.68 -7.19
N ALA A 4 2.97 0.03 -8.26
CA ALA A 4 2.09 1.19 -8.21
C ALA A 4 1.10 1.13 -9.38
N GLY A 5 -0.15 1.52 -9.16
CA GLY A 5 -1.22 1.45 -10.15
C GLY A 5 -2.57 1.13 -9.51
N PRO A 6 -3.60 0.82 -10.32
CA PRO A 6 -3.57 0.70 -11.79
C PRO A 6 -3.50 2.05 -12.53
N TRP A 7 -3.73 3.17 -11.84
CA TRP A 7 -3.63 4.54 -12.34
C TRP A 7 -3.36 5.50 -11.17
N ILE A 8 -3.24 6.80 -11.47
CA ILE A 8 -3.15 7.88 -10.49
C ILE A 8 -4.51 8.56 -10.41
N VAL A 9 -5.04 8.74 -9.21
CA VAL A 9 -6.27 9.51 -8.95
C VAL A 9 -5.88 10.89 -8.43
N THR A 10 -6.48 11.95 -8.93
CA THR A 10 -6.18 13.32 -8.48
C THR A 10 -6.81 13.61 -7.12
N PRO A 11 -6.30 14.59 -6.35
CA PRO A 11 -6.85 14.90 -5.02
C PRO A 11 -8.34 15.24 -5.01
N ASP A 12 -8.84 15.92 -6.04
CA ASP A 12 -10.25 16.30 -6.19
C ASP A 12 -11.17 15.11 -6.50
N GLU A 13 -10.69 14.12 -7.25
CA GLU A 13 -11.40 12.86 -7.50
C GLU A 13 -11.34 11.92 -6.29
N PHE A 14 -10.22 11.92 -5.56
CA PHE A 14 -10.01 11.05 -4.40
C PHE A 14 -10.80 11.50 -3.18
N GLY A 15 -11.07 12.80 -3.03
CA GLY A 15 -11.75 13.35 -1.86
C GLY A 15 -10.96 13.16 -0.56
N ASP A 16 -11.66 13.07 0.58
CA ASP A 16 -11.03 12.94 1.90
C ASP A 16 -10.35 11.57 2.08
N PRO A 17 -9.01 11.50 2.22
CA PRO A 17 -8.30 10.25 2.46
C PRO A 17 -8.73 9.54 3.74
N ALA A 18 -9.11 10.27 4.80
CA ALA A 18 -9.48 9.66 6.08
C ALA A 18 -10.72 8.77 5.98
N SER A 19 -11.57 8.99 4.97
CA SER A 19 -12.76 8.18 4.69
C SER A 19 -12.46 6.86 3.94
N ARG A 20 -11.21 6.64 3.53
CA ARG A 20 -10.82 5.54 2.65
C ARG A 20 -10.20 4.37 3.42
N ARG A 21 -10.30 3.17 2.85
CA ARG A 21 -9.63 1.97 3.36
C ARG A 21 -8.68 1.38 2.34
N VAL A 22 -7.60 0.80 2.85
CA VAL A 22 -6.67 -0.04 2.10
C VAL A 22 -6.88 -1.50 2.50
N ARG A 23 -6.82 -2.41 1.52
CA ARG A 23 -6.96 -3.86 1.73
C ARG A 23 -5.87 -4.61 0.98
N CYS A 24 -5.42 -5.71 1.56
CA CYS A 24 -4.50 -6.65 0.93
C CYS A 24 -5.00 -8.08 1.14
N THR A 25 -5.08 -8.85 0.07
CA THR A 25 -5.40 -10.28 0.09
C THR A 25 -4.28 -11.11 -0.51
N VAL A 26 -4.14 -12.36 -0.04
CA VAL A 26 -3.27 -13.36 -0.65
C VAL A 26 -4.10 -14.59 -0.97
N ASN A 27 -4.19 -14.95 -2.24
CA ASN A 27 -5.05 -16.03 -2.75
C ASN A 27 -6.53 -15.87 -2.33
N GLY A 28 -7.02 -14.63 -2.30
CA GLY A 28 -8.38 -14.29 -1.87
C GLY A 28 -8.59 -14.23 -0.35
N GLU A 29 -7.60 -14.63 0.45
CA GLU A 29 -7.67 -14.48 1.91
C GLU A 29 -7.22 -13.08 2.31
N GLN A 30 -8.09 -12.35 3.01
CA GLN A 30 -7.78 -11.00 3.47
C GLN A 30 -6.76 -11.00 4.61
N LEU A 31 -5.59 -10.41 4.36
CA LEU A 31 -4.48 -10.37 5.31
C LEU A 31 -4.24 -9.02 5.95
N GLN A 32 -4.62 -7.94 5.26
CA GLN A 32 -4.56 -6.59 5.82
C GLN A 32 -5.83 -5.83 5.44
N GLU A 33 -6.34 -5.05 6.37
CA GLU A 33 -7.34 -4.02 6.13
C GLU A 33 -7.20 -2.94 7.18
N ASP A 34 -7.19 -1.69 6.74
CA ASP A 34 -7.24 -0.57 7.67
C ASP A 34 -7.79 0.69 7.00
N ALA A 35 -8.24 1.63 7.83
CA ALA A 35 -8.61 2.97 7.40
C ALA A 35 -7.36 3.84 7.25
N LEU A 36 -7.33 4.68 6.22
CA LEU A 36 -6.26 5.68 6.03
C LEU A 36 -6.26 6.73 7.15
N ALA A 37 -7.39 6.92 7.84
CA ALA A 37 -7.47 7.71 9.07
C ALA A 37 -6.56 7.21 10.20
N ASN A 38 -6.14 5.94 10.16
CA ASN A 38 -5.27 5.35 11.19
C ASN A 38 -3.77 5.53 10.89
N LEU A 39 -3.42 6.31 9.85
CA LEU A 39 -2.05 6.77 9.66
C LEU A 39 -1.59 7.55 10.90
N ILE A 40 -0.46 7.14 11.48
CA ILE A 40 0.15 7.85 12.63
C ILE A 40 0.55 9.28 12.23
N PHE A 41 1.02 9.45 11.00
CA PHE A 41 1.29 10.74 10.37
C PHE A 41 0.47 10.84 9.09
N ASP A 42 -0.38 11.86 8.99
CA ASP A 42 -1.21 12.07 7.81
C ASP A 42 -0.37 12.49 6.58
N ILE A 43 -1.02 12.52 5.41
CA ILE A 43 -0.35 12.82 4.14
C ILE A 43 0.35 14.20 4.18
N PRO A 44 -0.28 15.30 4.65
CA PRO A 44 0.40 16.59 4.80
C PRO A 44 1.63 16.52 5.72
N ALA A 45 1.55 15.84 6.86
CA ALA A 45 2.67 15.68 7.78
C ALA A 45 3.83 14.90 7.15
N LEU A 46 3.53 13.83 6.41
CA LEU A 46 4.54 13.05 5.68
C LEU A 46 5.26 13.90 4.63
N ILE A 47 4.53 14.66 3.81
CA ILE A 47 5.12 15.57 2.81
C ILE A 47 6.03 16.59 3.50
N ALA A 48 5.52 17.25 4.54
CA ALA A 48 6.28 18.26 5.28
C ALA A 48 7.54 17.69 5.93
N TYR A 49 7.49 16.48 6.48
CA TYR A 49 8.65 15.82 7.08
C TYR A 49 9.70 15.45 6.02
N VAL A 50 9.29 14.79 4.94
CA VAL A 50 10.24 14.37 3.89
C VAL A 50 10.91 15.58 3.23
N SER A 51 10.17 16.68 3.03
CA SER A 51 10.71 17.93 2.45
C SER A 51 11.79 18.61 3.29
N GLN A 52 11.93 18.26 4.57
CA GLN A 52 13.01 18.78 5.43
C GLN A 52 14.34 18.05 5.20
N VAL A 53 14.29 16.84 4.63
CA VAL A 53 15.44 15.96 4.45
C VAL A 53 15.91 15.94 2.99
N ALA A 54 14.98 16.04 2.04
CA ALA A 54 15.25 16.06 0.62
C ALA A 54 14.33 17.04 -0.11
N THR A 55 14.83 17.67 -1.18
CA THR A 55 13.98 18.39 -2.12
C THR A 55 13.06 17.39 -2.81
N LEU A 56 11.75 17.63 -2.76
CA LEU A 56 10.76 16.86 -3.50
C LEU A 56 10.64 17.40 -4.93
N GLU A 57 10.76 16.52 -5.90
CA GLU A 57 10.63 16.83 -7.32
C GLU A 57 9.28 16.35 -7.88
N PRO A 58 8.72 17.02 -8.90
CA PRO A 58 7.54 16.53 -9.59
C PRO A 58 7.73 15.11 -10.11
N GLY A 59 6.87 14.20 -9.68
CA GLY A 59 6.94 12.77 -10.02
C GLY A 59 7.46 11.87 -8.90
N ASP A 60 7.91 12.44 -7.78
CA ASP A 60 8.30 11.67 -6.60
C ASP A 60 7.12 10.87 -6.01
N LEU A 61 7.42 9.65 -5.58
CA LEU A 61 6.47 8.74 -4.94
C LEU A 61 6.81 8.54 -3.47
N ILE A 62 5.89 8.92 -2.57
CA ILE A 62 6.01 8.67 -1.13
C ILE A 62 5.18 7.44 -0.77
N MET A 63 5.84 6.40 -0.26
CA MET A 63 5.15 5.24 0.28
C MET A 63 4.81 5.48 1.75
N THR A 64 3.54 5.73 2.04
CA THR A 64 3.06 6.28 3.33
C THR A 64 3.03 5.27 4.48
N GLY A 65 3.51 4.04 4.27
CA GLY A 65 3.52 2.97 5.25
C GLY A 65 2.56 1.83 4.91
N THR A 66 2.44 0.87 5.83
CA THR A 66 1.58 -0.31 5.69
C THR A 66 0.82 -0.54 7.00
N PRO A 67 -0.46 -0.97 6.95
CA PRO A 67 -1.19 -1.34 8.15
C PRO A 67 -0.67 -2.65 8.76
N GLY A 68 -1.19 -3.00 9.94
CA GLY A 68 -0.91 -4.29 10.58
C GLY A 68 -1.30 -5.49 9.71
N GLY A 69 -0.79 -6.68 10.06
CA GLY A 69 -1.12 -7.94 9.38
C GLY A 69 -0.08 -8.43 8.36
N VAL A 70 1.06 -7.74 8.27
CA VAL A 70 2.22 -8.18 7.48
C VAL A 70 2.65 -9.60 7.87
N GLY A 71 3.16 -10.35 6.90
CA GLY A 71 3.51 -11.77 7.07
C GLY A 71 4.44 -12.06 8.26
N GLN A 72 5.42 -11.17 8.49
CA GLN A 72 6.39 -11.29 9.58
C GLN A 72 5.76 -11.16 10.98
N SER A 73 4.70 -10.37 11.13
CA SER A 73 4.08 -10.12 12.44
C SER A 73 3.04 -11.18 12.84
N ARG A 74 2.86 -12.23 12.03
CA ARG A 74 1.90 -13.31 12.28
C ARG A 74 2.53 -14.39 13.17
N THR A 75 1.69 -15.18 13.83
CA THR A 75 2.10 -16.33 14.63
C THR A 75 1.33 -17.58 14.19
N PRO A 76 1.96 -18.51 13.44
CA PRO A 76 3.34 -18.45 12.93
C PRO A 76 3.54 -17.38 11.83
N PRO A 77 4.78 -16.93 11.56
CA PRO A 77 5.06 -16.04 10.44
C PRO A 77 4.65 -16.67 9.11
N ARG A 78 4.13 -15.84 8.19
CA ARG A 78 3.71 -16.27 6.85
C ARG A 78 4.50 -15.52 5.80
N TRP A 79 5.23 -16.25 4.96
CA TRP A 79 5.97 -15.70 3.83
C TRP A 79 5.26 -16.07 2.53
N LEU A 80 5.35 -15.18 1.54
CA LEU A 80 4.84 -15.45 0.19
C LEU A 80 5.57 -16.63 -0.42
N GLN A 81 4.83 -17.48 -1.13
CA GLN A 81 5.35 -18.64 -1.85
C GLN A 81 5.24 -18.44 -3.36
N ASP A 82 6.01 -19.21 -4.13
CA ASP A 82 5.81 -19.28 -5.58
C ASP A 82 4.36 -19.65 -5.91
N GLY A 83 3.76 -18.94 -6.85
CA GLY A 83 2.37 -19.16 -7.24
C GLY A 83 1.34 -18.36 -6.46
N ASP A 84 1.68 -17.79 -5.29
CA ASP A 84 0.77 -16.92 -4.54
C ASP A 84 0.34 -15.72 -5.40
N VAL A 85 -0.88 -15.25 -5.19
CA VAL A 85 -1.38 -14.03 -5.82
C VAL A 85 -1.68 -13.00 -4.74
N VAL A 86 -0.98 -11.87 -4.81
CA VAL A 86 -1.19 -10.72 -3.93
C VAL A 86 -2.08 -9.70 -4.61
N GLU A 87 -3.19 -9.34 -3.97
CA GLU A 87 -4.10 -8.30 -4.45
C GLU A 87 -4.20 -7.17 -3.43
N THR A 88 -3.80 -5.96 -3.83
CA THR A 88 -3.89 -4.76 -3.00
C THR A 88 -4.89 -3.80 -3.61
N SER A 89 -5.75 -3.19 -2.79
CA SER A 89 -6.74 -2.22 -3.25
C SER A 89 -6.93 -1.08 -2.26
N ILE A 90 -7.36 0.07 -2.78
CA ILE A 90 -7.78 1.24 -2.01
C ILE A 90 -9.14 1.70 -2.54
N ASP A 91 -10.05 2.06 -1.63
CA ASP A 91 -11.36 2.62 -1.99
C ASP A 91 -11.21 3.80 -2.98
N SER A 92 -12.05 3.81 -4.01
CA SER A 92 -12.04 4.81 -5.11
C SER A 92 -10.80 4.85 -6.02
N ILE A 93 -9.74 4.09 -5.75
CA ILE A 93 -8.61 3.92 -6.68
C ILE A 93 -8.76 2.63 -7.50
N GLY A 94 -9.13 1.52 -6.85
CA GLY A 94 -9.12 0.20 -7.47
C GLY A 94 -8.03 -0.68 -6.89
N GLY A 95 -7.60 -1.70 -7.63
CA GLY A 95 -6.63 -2.67 -7.13
C GLY A 95 -5.66 -3.19 -8.17
N ILE A 96 -4.55 -3.71 -7.67
CA ILE A 96 -3.49 -4.36 -8.43
C ILE A 96 -3.37 -5.82 -8.00
N ARG A 97 -3.21 -6.72 -8.97
CA ARG A 97 -3.11 -8.17 -8.77
C ARG A 97 -1.79 -8.67 -9.30
N ASN A 98 -0.98 -9.26 -8.42
CA ASN A 98 0.42 -9.59 -8.69
C ASN A 98 0.71 -11.05 -8.35
N PRO A 99 0.96 -11.92 -9.35
CA PRO A 99 1.41 -13.27 -9.09
C PRO A 99 2.87 -13.28 -8.64
N VAL A 100 3.14 -13.95 -7.52
CA VAL A 100 4.47 -14.20 -6.99
C VAL A 100 5.13 -15.29 -7.82
N ARG A 101 6.37 -15.04 -8.22
CA ARG A 101 7.23 -16.02 -8.88
C ARG A 101 8.56 -16.09 -8.16
N ALA A 102 9.00 -17.29 -7.82
CA ALA A 102 10.37 -17.52 -7.42
C ALA A 102 11.29 -17.23 -8.62
N SER A 103 12.42 -16.58 -8.36
CA SER A 103 13.46 -16.48 -9.37
C SER A 103 13.94 -17.89 -9.71
N PRO A 104 14.19 -18.22 -11.00
CA PRO A 104 14.93 -19.42 -11.35
C PRO A 104 16.25 -19.46 -10.58
N ALA A 105 16.69 -20.68 -10.23
CA ALA A 105 18.01 -20.93 -9.66
C ALA A 105 19.12 -20.72 -10.70
#